data_AF-A0A7J3CU80-F1
#
_entry.id   AF-A0A7J3CU80-F1
#
_cell.length_a   1.000
_cell.length_b   1.000
_cell.length_c   1.000
_cell.angle_alpha   90.00
_cell.angle_beta   90.00
_cell.angle_gamma   90.00
#
_symmetry.space_group_name_H-M   'P 1'
#
loop_
_entity.id
_entity.type
_entity.pdbx_description
1 polymer ?
#
loop_
_entity_poly.entity_id
_entity_poly.type
_entity_poly.pdbx_seq_one_letter_code
_entity_poly.pdbx_strand_id
1 'polypeptide(L)'
;MNKKAQAAMEYLMTYGWAILVIAIIFAILFIYIKPFGAVESCVPSSPAFSCQQVILTSNGIVSAKIISGVPNRITITSIGCGQGSNAP
;
A
#
# COMPACT_ATOMS: atom_id res chain seq x y z
N MET A 1 36.93 21.03 -28.50
CA MET A 1 35.46 20.98 -28.29
C MET A 1 35.09 19.60 -27.72
N ASN A 2 34.15 19.57 -26.78
CA ASN A 2 34.07 18.64 -25.64
C ASN A 2 33.72 17.16 -25.97
N LYS A 3 34.73 16.28 -26.04
CA LYS A 3 34.59 14.81 -26.17
C LYS A 3 33.83 14.12 -25.02
N LYS A 4 33.67 14.79 -23.88
CA LYS A 4 33.00 14.24 -22.68
C LYS A 4 31.48 14.08 -22.84
N ALA A 5 30.82 15.01 -23.54
CA ALA A 5 29.37 14.95 -23.73
C ALA A 5 28.96 13.83 -24.70
N GLN A 6 29.81 13.53 -25.69
CA GLN A 6 29.53 12.48 -26.68
C GLN A 6 29.73 11.08 -26.09
N ALA A 7 30.72 10.90 -25.20
CA ALA A 7 30.88 9.65 -24.44
C ALA A 7 29.72 9.44 -23.44
N ALA A 8 29.27 10.48 -22.73
CA ALA A 8 28.19 10.35 -21.76
C ALA A 8 26.85 9.92 -22.37
N MET A 9 26.55 10.33 -23.61
CA MET A 9 25.35 9.91 -24.34
C MET A 9 25.40 8.42 -24.75
N GLU A 10 26.60 7.89 -25.03
CA GLU A 10 26.81 6.49 -25.43
C GLU A 10 26.69 5.53 -24.23
N TYR A 11 27.21 5.95 -23.07
CA TYR A 11 27.06 5.21 -21.81
C TYR A 11 25.61 5.21 -21.29
N LEU A 12 24.83 6.28 -21.50
CA LEU A 12 23.43 6.33 -21.08
C LEU A 12 22.53 5.41 -21.92
N MET A 13 22.87 5.17 -23.19
CA MET A 13 22.11 4.28 -24.07
C MET A 13 22.44 2.79 -23.82
N THR A 14 23.71 2.44 -23.63
CA THR A 14 24.15 1.05 -23.50
C THR A 14 23.95 0.48 -22.09
N TYR A 15 23.98 1.30 -21.06
CA TYR A 15 23.55 0.93 -19.70
C TYR A 15 22.06 1.20 -19.46
N GLY A 16 21.33 1.60 -20.51
CA GLY A 16 19.88 1.81 -20.49
C GLY A 16 19.10 0.57 -20.05
N TRP A 17 19.62 -0.64 -20.32
CA TRP A 17 19.01 -1.87 -19.80
C TRP A 17 19.15 -2.00 -18.29
N ALA A 18 20.27 -1.55 -17.71
CA ALA A 18 20.50 -1.62 -16.27
C ALA A 18 19.54 -0.69 -15.50
N ILE A 19 19.32 0.54 -15.99
CA ILE A 19 18.34 1.45 -15.38
C ILE A 19 16.91 0.91 -15.52
N LEU A 20 16.59 0.23 -16.64
CA LEU A 20 15.27 -0.38 -16.87
C LEU A 20 15.01 -1.53 -15.88
N VAL A 21 16.00 -2.39 -15.67
CA VAL A 21 15.90 -3.50 -14.70
C VAL A 21 15.67 -2.98 -13.28
N ILE A 22 16.39 -1.92 -12.88
CA ILE A 22 16.20 -1.28 -11.56
C ILE A 22 14.78 -0.71 -11.41
N ALA A 23 14.26 -0.02 -12.43
CA ALA A 23 12.91 0.52 -12.42
C ALA A 23 11.84 -0.57 -12.31
N ILE A 24 12.02 -1.72 -13.00
CA ILE A 24 11.12 -2.87 -12.90
C ILE A 24 11.12 -3.45 -11.48
N ILE A 25 12.28 -3.60 -10.86
CA ILE A 25 12.38 -4.09 -9.48
C ILE A 25 11.62 -3.17 -8.53
N PHE A 26 11.79 -1.84 -8.65
CA PHE A 26 11.00 -0.90 -7.86
C PHE A 26 9.51 -1.02 -8.15
N ALA A 27 9.08 -1.12 -9.41
CA ALA A 27 7.67 -1.27 -9.75
C ALA A 27 7.05 -2.53 -9.11
N ILE A 28 7.74 -3.68 -9.20
CA ILE A 28 7.31 -4.93 -8.56
C ILE A 28 7.26 -4.76 -7.05
N LEU A 29 8.29 -4.14 -6.45
CA LEU A 29 8.34 -3.87 -5.02
C LEU A 29 7.18 -2.99 -4.57
N PHE A 30 6.86 -1.91 -5.30
CA PHE A 30 5.74 -1.02 -5.00
C PHE A 30 4.38 -1.72 -5.14
N ILE A 31 4.21 -2.60 -6.12
CA ILE A 31 2.97 -3.35 -6.35
C ILE A 31 2.77 -4.45 -5.29
N TYR A 32 3.84 -5.20 -4.94
CA TYR A 32 3.75 -6.33 -4.01
C TYR A 32 3.83 -5.91 -2.54
N ILE A 33 4.75 -5.02 -2.19
CA ILE A 33 4.90 -4.57 -0.79
C ILE A 33 3.78 -3.59 -0.45
N LYS A 34 3.15 -2.94 -1.44
CA LYS A 34 2.16 -1.88 -1.24
C LYS A 34 2.54 -0.98 -0.05
N PRO A 35 3.72 -0.34 -0.05
CA PRO A 35 4.16 0.49 1.07
C PRO A 35 3.21 1.66 1.34
N PHE A 36 2.49 2.09 0.29
CA PHE A 36 1.37 3.04 0.34
C PHE A 36 0.08 2.40 -0.13
N GLY A 37 -0.04 1.08 0.02
CA GLY A 37 -1.32 0.42 -0.17
C GLY A 37 -2.33 1.17 0.67
N ALA A 38 -3.38 1.64 0.03
CA ALA A 38 -4.65 1.72 0.70
C ALA A 38 -4.84 0.36 1.36
N VAL A 39 -4.47 0.28 2.65
CA VAL A 39 -5.31 -0.42 3.61
C VAL A 39 -6.71 -0.05 3.18
N GLU A 40 -7.57 -1.03 2.92
CA GLU A 40 -9.00 -0.75 2.87
C GLU A 40 -9.28 0.02 4.17
N SER A 41 -9.40 1.36 4.05
CA SER A 41 -8.94 2.28 5.10
C SER A 41 -9.80 2.12 6.32
N CYS A 42 -9.36 1.22 7.21
CA CYS A 42 -9.92 1.08 8.52
C CYS A 42 -9.25 2.19 9.34
N VAL A 43 -9.78 3.40 9.20
CA VAL A 43 -9.39 4.54 10.04
C VAL A 43 -10.06 4.32 11.38
N PRO A 44 -9.32 3.95 12.43
CA PRO A 44 -9.94 3.84 13.74
C PRO A 44 -10.31 5.26 14.18
N SER A 45 -11.60 5.50 14.45
CA SER A 45 -12.08 6.79 14.93
C SER A 45 -11.53 7.15 16.32
N SER A 46 -10.82 6.22 16.98
CA SER A 46 -10.11 6.47 18.25
C SER A 46 -8.70 5.87 18.26
N PRO A 47 -7.73 6.53 18.90
CA PRO A 47 -6.34 6.07 18.99
C PRO A 47 -6.16 4.79 19.82
N ALA A 48 -7.22 4.34 20.49
CA ALA A 48 -7.26 3.13 21.30
C ALA A 48 -7.34 1.84 20.47
N PHE A 49 -7.75 1.92 19.21
CA PHE A 49 -7.90 0.76 18.33
C PHE A 49 -6.98 0.91 17.13
N SER A 50 -6.32 -0.17 16.72
CA SER A 50 -5.58 -0.24 15.47
C SER A 50 -6.14 -1.36 14.61
N CYS A 51 -6.24 -1.10 13.32
CA CYS A 51 -6.82 -2.01 12.36
C CYS A 51 -5.74 -2.39 11.35
N GLN A 52 -5.41 -3.67 11.29
CA GLN A 52 -4.18 -4.11 10.60
C GLN A 52 -4.47 -4.75 9.24
N GLN A 53 -5.68 -5.25 9.05
CA GLN A 53 -6.08 -5.97 7.84
C GLN A 53 -7.60 -6.05 7.80
N VAL A 54 -8.18 -5.49 6.74
CA VAL A 54 -9.54 -5.76 6.30
C VAL A 54 -9.37 -6.46 4.95
N ILE A 55 -10.07 -7.57 4.76
CA ILE A 55 -10.04 -8.35 3.53
C ILE A 55 -11.49 -8.66 3.18
N LEU A 56 -11.92 -8.19 2.01
CA LEU A 56 -13.17 -8.59 1.41
C LEU A 56 -12.94 -9.80 0.49
N THR A 57 -13.45 -10.96 0.88
CA THR A 57 -13.40 -12.15 0.02
C THR A 57 -14.53 -12.07 -1.02
N SER A 58 -14.30 -12.56 -2.24
CA SER A 58 -15.32 -12.60 -3.32
C SER A 58 -16.61 -13.35 -2.95
N ASN A 59 -16.58 -14.13 -1.88
CA ASN A 59 -17.72 -14.83 -1.29
C ASN A 59 -18.59 -13.93 -0.38
N GLY A 60 -18.33 -12.63 -0.31
CA GLY A 60 -19.09 -11.67 0.51
C GLY A 60 -18.73 -11.70 2.01
N ILE A 61 -17.64 -12.36 2.39
CA ILE A 61 -17.17 -12.40 3.78
C ILE A 61 -16.16 -11.27 4.00
N VAL A 62 -16.42 -10.44 5.00
CA VAL A 62 -15.50 -9.40 5.48
C VAL A 62 -14.72 -9.95 6.66
N SER A 63 -13.40 -10.08 6.51
CA SER A 63 -12.49 -10.46 7.59
C SER A 63 -11.69 -9.24 8.02
N ALA A 64 -11.86 -8.81 9.27
CA ALA A 64 -11.14 -7.66 9.83
C ALA A 64 -10.39 -8.06 11.11
N LYS A 65 -9.10 -7.68 11.21
CA LYS A 65 -8.31 -7.84 12.44
C LYS A 65 -8.21 -6.49 13.14
N ILE A 66 -8.84 -6.43 14.31
CA ILE A 66 -8.87 -5.25 15.19
C ILE A 66 -8.02 -5.56 16.42
N ILE A 67 -7.14 -4.64 16.79
CA ILE A 67 -6.27 -4.75 17.96
C ILE A 67 -6.59 -3.59 18.90
N SER A 68 -6.74 -3.90 20.19
CA SER A 68 -6.87 -2.87 21.24
C SER A 68 -5.49 -2.50 21.78
N GLY A 69 -5.22 -1.21 21.89
CA GLY A 69 -4.08 -0.66 22.64
C GLY A 69 -4.37 -0.47 24.14
N VAL A 70 -5.56 -0.86 24.60
CA VAL A 70 -6.06 -0.62 25.97
C VAL A 70 -6.52 -1.95 26.59
N PRO A 71 -6.32 -2.20 27.90
CA PRO A 71 -6.70 -3.46 28.57
C PRO A 71 -8.20 -3.73 28.69
N ASN A 72 -9.06 -2.93 28.05
CA ASN A 72 -10.51 -3.08 28.11
C ASN A 72 -11.05 -3.98 26.98
N ARG A 73 -12.14 -4.69 27.26
CA ARG A 73 -12.82 -5.57 26.30
C ARG A 73 -13.43 -4.77 25.14
N ILE A 74 -13.25 -5.28 23.93
CA ILE A 74 -13.85 -4.72 22.71
C ILE A 74 -15.28 -5.24 22.57
N THR A 75 -16.25 -4.34 22.44
CA THR A 75 -17.64 -4.67 22.10
C THR A 75 -17.97 -4.07 20.75
N ILE A 76 -18.44 -4.90 19.81
CA ILE A 76 -18.91 -4.44 18.51
C ILE A 76 -20.33 -3.92 18.70
N THR A 77 -20.54 -2.60 18.60
CA THR A 77 -21.84 -1.95 18.82
C THR A 77 -22.72 -1.98 17.57
N SER A 78 -22.14 -1.88 16.38
CA SER A 78 -22.86 -2.00 15.12
C SER A 78 -21.90 -2.33 13.98
N ILE A 79 -22.42 -3.01 12.95
CA ILE A 79 -21.73 -3.24 11.68
C ILE A 79 -22.67 -2.72 10.60
N GLY A 80 -22.22 -1.75 9.81
CA GLY A 80 -22.96 -1.19 8.69
C GLY A 80 -22.13 -1.27 7.41
N CYS A 81 -22.77 -1.67 6.31
CA CYS A 81 -22.16 -1.65 4.99
C CYS A 81 -22.69 -0.44 4.22
N GLY A 82 -21.81 0.50 3.87
CA GLY A 82 -22.13 1.65 3.02
C GLY A 82 -21.74 1.38 1.56
N GLN A 83 -22.55 1.84 0.61
CA GLN A 83 -22.20 1.83 -0.80
C GLN A 83 -21.37 3.10 -1.13
N GLY A 84 -20.05 3.02 -1.03
CA GLY A 84 -19.13 4.03 -1.59
C GLY A 84 -18.88 5.30 -0.78
N SER A 85 -17.60 5.53 -0.49
CA SER A 85 -16.91 6.79 -0.12
C SER A 85 -17.15 7.46 1.22
N ASN A 86 -18.16 7.13 2.02
CA ASN A 86 -18.26 7.63 3.40
C ASN A 86 -18.96 6.58 4.29
N ALA A 87 -18.19 5.63 4.81
CA ALA A 87 -18.59 5.02 6.08
C ALA A 87 -18.43 6.10 7.17
N PRO A 88 -19.43 6.31 8.04
CA PRO A 88 -19.40 7.36 9.06
C PRO A 88 -18.27 7.17 10.08
#